data_AF-A0A5J5F4Y0-F1
#
_entry.id   AF-A0A5J5F4Y0-F1
#
_cell.length_a   1.000
_cell.length_b   1.000
_cell.length_c   1.000
_cell.angle_alpha   90.00
_cell.angle_beta   90.00
_cell.angle_gamma   90.00
#
_symmetry.space_group_name_H-M   'P 1'
#
loop_
_entity.id
_entity.type
_entity.pdbx_description
1 polymer ?
#
loop_
_entity_poly.entity_id
_entity_poly.type
_entity_poly.pdbx_seq_one_letter_code
_entity_poly.pdbx_strand_id
1 'polypeptide(L)'
;MAFSNPFARDVEGTRRNINAYRALTLLSFLLQFITSIYYTSNAPHDGAFPHYTIFGMSNHHVTPFTPSHVFVAIYWIALWFLQVGYIWHLFRSDETAVSSAASVGSHFILFNLLHFAWIMLWVRSHTVWSEVILVINFFQLTAVYFRNPTAPRLIHLPVAAMPLTFTFFAIFWNGAVMVDCHSLPCRVLANVAIWGIAAFAGFFLLAFKDYYVGFATSFLAAGLGVGQFFTKAIALQWPFAFAVMAITFIASLAVAIPGIFGTNASNAAHGRSGERAPLLQEDA
;
A
#
# COMPACT_ATOMS: atom_id res chain seq x y z
N MET A 1 30.11 -29.01 9.37
CA MET A 1 29.97 -27.56 9.09
C MET A 1 28.54 -27.33 8.65
N ALA A 2 27.76 -26.56 9.40
CA ALA A 2 26.39 -26.24 9.00
C ALA A 2 26.45 -25.29 7.78
N PHE A 3 25.79 -25.64 6.68
CA PHE A 3 25.61 -24.72 5.56
C PHE A 3 24.82 -23.51 6.05
N SER A 4 25.43 -22.33 6.04
CA SER A 4 24.71 -21.08 6.25
C SER A 4 23.66 -20.95 5.16
N ASN A 5 22.38 -20.89 5.55
CA ASN A 5 21.28 -20.73 4.60
C ASN A 5 21.45 -19.38 3.88
N PRO A 6 21.76 -19.36 2.57
CA PRO A 6 21.97 -18.11 1.83
C PRO A 6 20.69 -17.27 1.70
N PHE A 7 19.54 -17.82 2.10
CA PHE A 7 18.25 -17.13 2.14
C PHE A 7 17.85 -16.71 3.56
N ALA A 8 18.67 -16.99 4.58
CA ALA A 8 18.45 -16.49 5.93
C ALA A 8 18.61 -14.96 5.97
N ARG A 9 17.89 -14.33 6.88
CA ARG A 9 17.92 -12.87 7.07
C ARG A 9 19.32 -12.47 7.50
N ASP A 10 20.05 -11.77 6.63
CA ASP A 10 21.39 -11.26 6.93
C ASP A 10 21.29 -10.03 7.86
N VAL A 11 21.21 -10.31 9.15
CA VAL A 11 21.17 -9.28 10.21
C VAL A 11 22.49 -8.50 10.25
N GLU A 12 23.61 -9.18 10.00
CA GLU A 12 24.96 -8.60 9.97
C GLU A 12 25.14 -7.61 8.80
N GLY A 13 24.73 -7.98 7.59
CA GLY A 13 24.79 -7.14 6.41
C GLY A 13 23.86 -5.93 6.48
N THR A 14 22.69 -6.08 7.12
CA THR A 14 21.76 -4.98 7.37
C THR A 14 22.36 -3.94 8.33
N ARG A 15 23.06 -4.38 9.38
CA ARG A 15 23.75 -3.50 10.34
C ARG A 15 24.93 -2.74 9.71
N ARG A 16 25.72 -3.41 8.85
CA ARG A 16 26.90 -2.80 8.22
C ARG A 16 26.56 -1.66 7.25
N ASN A 17 25.36 -1.67 6.66
CA ASN A 17 24.94 -0.71 5.63
C ASN A 17 23.80 0.23 6.07
N ILE A 18 23.56 0.41 7.38
CA ILE A 18 22.48 1.29 7.90
C ILE A 18 22.52 2.69 7.29
N ASN A 19 23.71 3.27 7.10
CA ASN A 19 23.83 4.61 6.52
C ASN A 19 23.39 4.66 5.05
N ALA A 20 23.72 3.62 4.26
CA ALA A 20 23.23 3.50 2.89
C ALA A 20 21.70 3.36 2.85
N TYR A 21 21.13 2.55 3.76
CA TYR A 21 19.67 2.44 3.89
C TYR A 21 19.02 3.76 4.25
N ARG A 22 19.58 4.51 5.21
CA ARG A 22 19.09 5.85 5.58
C ARG A 22 19.08 6.80 4.39
N ALA A 23 20.18 6.85 3.64
CA ALA A 23 20.30 7.70 2.46
C ALA A 23 19.31 7.27 1.36
N LEU A 24 19.28 5.98 0.99
CA LEU A 24 18.42 5.48 -0.09
C LEU A 24 16.93 5.59 0.26
N THR A 25 16.54 5.34 1.51
CA THR A 25 15.17 5.54 2.00
C THR A 25 14.74 6.99 1.84
N LEU A 26 15.59 7.94 2.26
CA LEU A 26 15.30 9.37 2.16
C LEU A 26 15.26 9.84 0.69
N LEU A 27 16.25 9.44 -0.11
CA LEU A 27 16.33 9.83 -1.52
C LEU A 27 15.16 9.26 -2.34
N SER A 28 14.82 7.99 -2.15
CA SER A 28 13.69 7.37 -2.85
C SER A 28 12.35 7.99 -2.43
N PHE A 29 12.16 8.28 -1.14
CA PHE A 29 10.98 9.00 -0.65
C PHE A 29 10.86 10.39 -1.28
N LEU A 30 11.93 11.19 -1.23
CA LEU A 30 11.93 12.54 -1.82
C LEU A 30 11.68 12.49 -3.33
N LEU A 31 12.28 11.53 -4.04
CA LEU A 31 12.05 11.33 -5.46
C LEU A 31 10.57 11.06 -5.74
N GLN A 32 9.94 10.13 -5.01
CA GLN A 32 8.53 9.81 -5.17
C GLN A 32 7.64 11.01 -4.81
N PHE A 33 7.86 11.62 -3.65
CA PHE A 33 7.08 12.75 -3.13
C PHE A 33 7.10 13.96 -4.07
N ILE A 34 8.30 14.41 -4.46
CA ILE A 34 8.48 15.58 -5.35
C ILE A 34 7.84 15.30 -6.71
N THR A 35 8.05 14.10 -7.26
CA THR A 35 7.49 13.71 -8.56
C THR A 35 5.96 13.68 -8.53
N SER A 36 5.36 13.11 -7.48
CA SER A 36 3.91 13.10 -7.30
C SER A 36 3.32 14.50 -7.23
N ILE A 37 3.94 15.42 -6.48
CA ILE A 37 3.47 16.81 -6.38
C ILE A 37 3.63 17.51 -7.73
N TYR A 38 4.80 17.40 -8.35
CA TYR A 38 5.10 18.08 -9.60
C TYR A 38 4.12 17.69 -10.71
N TYR A 39 3.90 16.39 -10.92
CA TYR A 39 3.02 15.87 -11.97
C TYR A 39 1.52 15.90 -11.61
N THR A 40 1.16 16.31 -10.40
CA THR A 40 -0.23 16.65 -10.06
C THR A 40 -0.68 17.91 -10.81
N SER A 41 0.22 18.87 -11.00
CA SER A 41 -0.08 20.17 -11.62
C SER A 41 0.58 20.40 -12.97
N ASN A 42 1.69 19.72 -13.29
CA ASN A 42 2.45 19.92 -14.52
C ASN A 42 2.40 18.66 -15.38
N ALA A 43 2.05 18.78 -16.66
CA ALA A 43 2.18 17.69 -17.60
C ALA A 43 3.62 17.60 -18.13
N PRO A 44 4.12 16.41 -18.51
CA PRO A 44 5.39 16.30 -19.21
C PRO A 44 5.34 16.99 -20.57
N HIS A 45 6.49 17.47 -21.04
CA HIS A 45 6.62 18.15 -22.34
C HIS A 45 7.40 17.29 -23.35
N ASP A 46 7.75 16.07 -22.94
CA ASP A 46 8.63 15.15 -23.64
C ASP A 46 7.91 13.84 -23.98
N GLY A 47 8.01 13.41 -25.25
CA GLY A 47 7.45 12.14 -25.71
C GLY A 47 6.63 12.25 -26.99
N ALA A 48 6.25 11.10 -27.55
CA ALA A 48 5.44 11.00 -28.77
C ALA A 48 3.93 10.82 -28.50
N PHE A 49 3.55 10.46 -27.28
CA PHE A 49 2.16 10.21 -26.88
C PHE A 49 1.53 11.45 -26.24
N PRO A 50 0.19 11.48 -26.05
CA PRO A 50 -0.43 12.52 -25.25
C PRO A 50 0.13 12.56 -23.82
N HIS A 51 0.24 13.78 -23.29
CA HIS A 51 0.82 14.03 -21.98
C HIS A 51 -0.20 14.71 -21.09
N TYR A 52 -0.37 14.18 -19.88
CA TYR A 52 -1.33 14.72 -18.92
C TYR A 52 -0.74 14.76 -17.52
N THR A 53 -1.34 15.56 -16.65
CA THR A 53 -1.10 15.43 -15.21
C THR A 53 -1.65 14.10 -14.69
N ILE A 54 -1.27 13.71 -13.48
CA ILE A 54 -1.76 12.46 -12.83
C ILE A 54 -3.30 12.40 -12.87
N PHE A 55 -3.96 13.50 -12.50
CA PHE A 55 -5.41 13.63 -12.53
C PHE A 55 -5.96 14.03 -13.92
N GLY A 56 -5.13 14.63 -14.78
CA GLY A 56 -5.48 14.89 -16.17
C GLY A 56 -5.79 13.61 -16.94
N MET A 57 -4.98 12.56 -16.74
CA MET A 57 -5.25 11.23 -17.30
C MET A 57 -6.66 10.73 -16.94
N SER A 58 -7.05 10.90 -15.67
CA SER A 58 -8.35 10.53 -15.12
C SER A 58 -9.52 11.25 -15.79
N ASN A 59 -9.36 12.56 -15.98
CA ASN A 59 -10.39 13.40 -16.59
C ASN A 59 -10.57 13.12 -18.09
N HIS A 60 -9.49 12.74 -18.77
CA HIS A 60 -9.54 12.41 -20.20
C HIS A 60 -10.01 10.98 -20.46
N HIS A 61 -9.67 10.03 -19.58
CA HIS A 61 -10.03 8.62 -19.70
C HIS A 61 -10.95 8.21 -18.55
N VAL A 62 -12.19 8.69 -18.62
CA VAL A 62 -13.20 8.40 -17.61
C VAL A 62 -13.61 6.93 -17.68
N THR A 63 -13.31 6.19 -16.62
CA THR A 63 -13.57 4.75 -16.51
C THR A 63 -14.42 4.42 -15.27
N PRO A 64 -15.03 3.22 -15.20
CA PRO A 64 -15.72 2.76 -13.99
C PRO A 64 -14.88 2.80 -12.71
N PHE A 65 -13.56 2.76 -12.82
CA PHE A 65 -12.64 2.78 -11.67
C PHE A 65 -11.99 4.14 -11.43
N THR A 66 -12.47 5.20 -12.10
CA THR A 66 -12.00 6.57 -11.90
C THR A 66 -12.47 7.11 -10.54
N PRO A 67 -11.55 7.36 -9.59
CA PRO A 67 -11.90 7.85 -8.26
C PRO A 67 -11.97 9.38 -8.21
N SER A 68 -12.55 9.90 -7.12
CA SER A 68 -12.46 11.33 -6.80
C SER A 68 -11.02 11.73 -6.50
N HIS A 69 -10.54 12.77 -7.19
CA HIS A 69 -9.18 13.30 -7.02
C HIS A 69 -8.92 13.79 -5.59
N VAL A 70 -9.95 14.34 -4.94
CA VAL A 70 -9.86 14.85 -3.57
C VAL A 70 -9.55 13.71 -2.59
N PHE A 71 -10.22 12.57 -2.74
CA PHE A 71 -9.99 11.41 -1.88
C PHE A 71 -8.60 10.82 -2.11
N VAL A 72 -8.19 10.66 -3.37
CA VAL A 72 -6.83 10.19 -3.68
C VAL A 72 -5.78 11.14 -3.11
N ALA A 73 -5.96 12.46 -3.23
CA ALA A 73 -5.05 13.44 -2.66
C ALA A 73 -4.96 13.36 -1.13
N ILE A 74 -6.10 13.29 -0.42
CA ILE A 74 -6.12 13.13 1.05
C ILE A 74 -5.41 11.85 1.46
N TYR A 75 -5.66 10.75 0.75
CA TYR A 75 -5.02 9.47 1.01
C TYR A 75 -3.50 9.57 0.95
N TRP A 76 -2.97 10.18 -0.12
CA TRP A 76 -1.53 10.34 -0.32
C TRP A 76 -0.89 11.31 0.67
N ILE A 77 -1.55 12.42 1.00
CA ILE A 77 -1.09 13.35 2.03
C ILE A 77 -0.96 12.62 3.37
N ALA A 78 -1.98 11.86 3.78
CA ALA A 78 -1.95 11.08 5.02
C ALA A 78 -0.83 10.01 4.98
N LEU A 79 -0.68 9.30 3.85
CA LEU A 79 0.38 8.32 3.65
C LEU A 79 1.77 8.95 3.81
N TRP A 80 2.03 10.10 3.18
CA TRP A 80 3.32 10.78 3.29
C TRP A 80 3.65 11.21 4.72
N PHE A 81 2.67 11.73 5.47
CA PHE A 81 2.88 12.02 6.90
C PHE A 81 3.29 10.79 7.70
N LEU A 82 2.62 9.66 7.46
CA LEU A 82 2.96 8.39 8.11
C LEU A 82 4.34 7.88 7.67
N GLN A 83 4.69 8.05 6.40
CA GLN A 83 5.99 7.65 5.86
C GLN A 83 7.13 8.50 6.43
N VAL A 84 6.93 9.80 6.64
CA VAL A 84 7.90 10.63 7.38
C VAL A 84 8.10 10.10 8.80
N GLY A 85 7.02 9.68 9.47
CA GLY A 85 7.09 9.00 10.77
C GLY A 85 7.91 7.71 10.73
N TYR A 86 7.71 6.88 9.72
CA TYR A 86 8.53 5.68 9.49
C TYR A 86 10.01 6.04 9.26
N ILE A 87 10.31 7.03 8.42
CA ILE A 87 11.69 7.46 8.14
C ILE A 87 12.36 7.93 9.43
N TRP A 88 11.65 8.67 10.28
CA TRP A 88 12.15 9.09 11.60
C TRP A 88 12.58 7.90 12.47
N HIS A 89 11.86 6.77 12.44
CA HIS A 89 12.24 5.56 13.18
C HIS A 89 13.61 5.00 12.78
N LEU A 90 14.05 5.22 11.54
CA LEU A 90 15.35 4.79 11.04
C LEU A 90 16.53 5.63 11.61
N PHE A 91 16.24 6.82 12.13
CA PHE A 91 17.21 7.75 12.74
C PHE A 91 17.17 7.77 14.26
N ARG A 92 16.33 6.96 14.91
CA ARG A 92 16.32 6.86 16.38
C ARG A 92 17.62 6.22 16.91
N SER A 93 17.94 6.54 18.15
CA SER A 93 19.06 5.94 18.91
C SER A 93 18.75 4.53 19.42
N ASP A 94 17.49 4.11 19.39
CA ASP A 94 17.04 2.79 19.84
C ASP A 94 17.30 1.72 18.76
N GLU A 95 18.18 0.76 19.07
CA GLU A 95 18.55 -0.33 18.15
C GLU A 95 17.37 -1.21 17.74
N THR A 96 16.38 -1.40 18.63
CA THR A 96 15.22 -2.27 18.34
C THR A 96 14.32 -1.61 17.29
N ALA A 97 14.07 -0.31 17.44
CA ALA A 97 13.31 0.48 16.48
C ALA A 97 14.02 0.54 15.12
N VAL A 98 15.34 0.74 15.10
CA VAL A 98 16.13 0.80 13.86
C VAL A 98 16.17 -0.56 13.16
N SER A 99 16.36 -1.66 13.89
CA SER A 99 16.38 -3.01 13.32
C SER A 99 15.02 -3.40 12.71
N SER A 100 13.92 -3.03 13.37
CA SER A 100 12.57 -3.27 12.84
C SER A 100 12.27 -2.39 11.61
N ALA A 101 12.76 -1.15 11.57
CA ALA A 101 12.58 -0.28 10.41
C ALA A 101 13.45 -0.72 9.22
N ALA A 102 14.67 -1.18 9.48
CA ALA A 102 15.61 -1.64 8.47
C ALA A 102 15.15 -2.93 7.78
N SER A 103 14.40 -3.80 8.48
CA SER A 103 13.91 -5.07 7.91
C SER A 103 12.89 -4.89 6.77
N VAL A 104 12.26 -3.73 6.70
CA VAL A 104 11.31 -3.36 5.62
C VAL A 104 11.87 -2.27 4.70
N GLY A 105 13.08 -1.77 4.97
CA GLY A 105 13.66 -0.62 4.27
C GLY A 105 13.88 -0.85 2.78
N SER A 106 14.33 -2.04 2.38
CA SER A 106 14.50 -2.39 0.96
C SER A 106 13.17 -2.37 0.19
N HIS A 107 12.11 -2.87 0.81
CA HIS A 107 10.75 -2.87 0.24
C HIS A 107 10.17 -1.46 0.15
N PHE A 108 10.46 -0.60 1.14
CA PHE A 108 10.07 0.80 1.11
C PHE A 108 10.78 1.56 -0.04
N ILE A 109 12.09 1.36 -0.19
CA ILE A 109 12.86 1.95 -1.29
C ILE A 109 12.31 1.47 -2.64
N LEU A 110 12.11 0.17 -2.79
CA LEU A 110 11.57 -0.42 -4.00
C LEU A 110 10.15 0.08 -4.31
N PHE A 111 9.30 0.23 -3.29
CA PHE A 111 7.97 0.82 -3.43
C PHE A 111 8.05 2.22 -4.04
N ASN A 112 8.89 3.08 -3.48
CA ASN A 112 9.03 4.46 -3.95
C ASN A 112 9.55 4.52 -5.39
N LEU A 113 10.52 3.68 -5.75
CA LEU A 113 11.08 3.62 -7.10
C LEU A 113 10.08 3.09 -8.12
N LEU A 114 9.33 2.03 -7.78
CA LEU A 114 8.29 1.48 -8.65
C LEU A 114 7.12 2.45 -8.78
N HIS A 115 6.72 3.12 -7.70
CA HIS A 115 5.67 4.12 -7.75
C HIS A 115 6.10 5.36 -8.56
N PHE A 116 7.35 5.80 -8.43
CA PHE A 116 7.94 6.82 -9.30
C PHE A 116 7.89 6.39 -10.77
N ALA A 117 8.32 5.17 -11.09
CA ALA A 117 8.26 4.65 -12.46
C ALA A 117 6.82 4.58 -12.99
N TRP A 118 5.86 4.17 -12.15
CA TRP A 118 4.45 4.19 -12.49
C TRP A 118 3.97 5.60 -12.84
N ILE A 119 4.27 6.61 -12.01
CA ILE A 119 3.89 8.01 -12.30
C ILE A 119 4.45 8.43 -13.65
N MET A 120 5.74 8.20 -13.89
CA MET A 120 6.43 8.62 -15.12
C MET A 120 5.81 8.01 -16.38
N LEU A 121 5.38 6.74 -16.31
CA LEU A 121 4.70 6.04 -17.40
C LEU A 121 3.25 6.50 -17.55
N TRP A 122 2.54 6.68 -16.43
CA TRP A 122 1.14 7.11 -16.40
C TRP A 122 0.94 8.48 -17.03
N VAL A 123 1.76 9.46 -16.67
CA VAL A 123 1.65 10.85 -17.19
C VAL A 123 2.03 10.96 -18.67
N ARG A 124 2.70 9.95 -19.22
CA ARG A 124 3.08 9.81 -20.64
C ARG A 124 2.16 8.82 -21.39
N SER A 125 1.03 8.45 -20.79
CA SER A 125 0.05 7.53 -21.38
C SER A 125 0.59 6.14 -21.77
N HIS A 126 1.69 5.69 -21.17
CA HIS A 126 2.19 4.31 -21.31
C HIS A 126 1.43 3.35 -20.38
N THR A 127 0.12 3.21 -20.61
CA THR A 127 -0.81 2.48 -19.73
C THR A 127 -0.41 1.03 -19.50
N VAL A 128 -0.04 0.30 -20.56
CA VAL A 128 0.40 -1.11 -20.47
C VAL A 128 1.63 -1.28 -19.56
N TRP A 129 2.67 -0.48 -19.77
CA TRP A 129 3.89 -0.58 -18.95
C TRP A 129 3.65 -0.10 -17.52
N SER A 130 2.82 0.93 -17.35
CA SER A 130 2.44 1.41 -16.03
C SER A 130 1.67 0.34 -15.24
N GLU A 131 0.80 -0.44 -15.90
CA GLU A 131 0.09 -1.56 -15.30
C GLU A 131 1.05 -2.67 -14.85
N VAL A 132 2.01 -3.05 -15.70
CA VAL A 132 3.05 -4.04 -15.34
C VAL A 132 3.83 -3.60 -14.10
N ILE A 133 4.22 -2.33 -14.00
CA ILE A 133 4.91 -1.78 -12.83
C ILE A 133 4.04 -1.85 -11.56
N LEU A 134 2.74 -1.56 -11.67
CA LEU A 134 1.82 -1.69 -10.53
C LEU A 134 1.70 -3.14 -10.06
N VAL A 135 1.59 -4.10 -10.98
CA VAL A 135 1.51 -5.53 -10.65
C VAL A 135 2.80 -5.99 -9.95
N ILE A 136 3.97 -5.58 -10.44
CA ILE A 136 5.25 -5.86 -9.76
C ILE A 136 5.27 -5.26 -8.36
N ASN A 137 4.81 -4.02 -8.21
CA ASN A 137 4.76 -3.35 -6.91
C ASN A 137 3.75 -4.02 -5.95
N PHE A 138 2.64 -4.53 -6.48
CA PHE A 138 1.65 -5.27 -5.69
C PHE A 138 2.25 -6.56 -5.12
N PHE A 139 2.99 -7.33 -5.92
CA PHE A 139 3.64 -8.55 -5.43
C PHE A 139 4.72 -8.26 -4.39
N GLN A 140 5.54 -7.22 -4.59
CA GLN A 140 6.58 -6.88 -3.62
C GLN A 140 6.00 -6.38 -2.29
N LEU A 141 4.89 -5.62 -2.33
CA LEU A 141 4.16 -5.18 -1.15
C LEU A 141 3.45 -6.34 -0.44
N THR A 142 2.90 -7.29 -1.20
CA THR A 142 2.31 -8.52 -0.64
C THR A 142 3.37 -9.37 0.04
N ALA A 143 4.56 -9.48 -0.55
CA ALA A 143 5.69 -10.19 0.03
C ALA A 143 6.15 -9.58 1.35
N VAL A 144 6.29 -8.24 1.45
CA VAL A 144 6.67 -7.60 2.73
C VAL A 144 5.59 -7.76 3.78
N TYR A 145 4.30 -7.70 3.38
CA TYR A 145 3.17 -7.90 4.27
C TYR A 145 3.21 -9.30 4.90
N PHE A 146 3.34 -10.36 4.09
CA PHE A 146 3.38 -11.73 4.60
C PHE A 146 4.68 -12.07 5.35
N ARG A 147 5.79 -11.40 5.03
CA ARG A 147 7.07 -11.62 5.70
C ARG A 147 7.16 -10.92 7.06
N ASN A 148 6.43 -9.82 7.25
CA ASN A 148 6.45 -9.03 8.48
C ASN A 148 5.03 -8.75 9.03
N PRO A 149 4.19 -9.78 9.27
CA PRO A 149 2.79 -9.59 9.69
C PRO A 149 2.66 -8.99 11.10
N THR A 150 3.73 -9.06 11.90
CA THR A 150 3.78 -8.53 13.28
C THR A 150 4.58 -7.23 13.39
N ALA A 151 4.86 -6.57 12.27
CA ALA A 151 5.57 -5.30 12.29
C ALA A 151 4.83 -4.27 13.18
N PRO A 152 5.57 -3.44 13.95
CA PRO A 152 4.97 -2.38 14.74
C PRO A 152 4.04 -1.52 13.89
N ARG A 153 2.90 -1.11 14.46
CA ARG A 153 1.83 -0.37 13.74
C ARG A 153 2.35 0.84 12.96
N LEU A 154 3.29 1.58 13.54
CA LEU A 154 3.91 2.77 12.96
C LEU A 154 4.82 2.47 11.75
N ILE A 155 5.20 1.21 11.54
CA ILE A 155 5.98 0.73 10.39
C ILE A 155 5.05 0.03 9.40
N HIS A 156 4.17 -0.85 9.90
CA HIS A 156 3.24 -1.63 9.09
C HIS A 156 2.32 -0.74 8.25
N LEU A 157 1.73 0.28 8.87
CA LEU A 157 0.76 1.16 8.23
C LEU A 157 1.35 1.93 7.01
N PRO A 158 2.45 2.70 7.15
CA PRO A 158 3.02 3.47 6.04
C PRO A 158 3.81 2.68 5.00
N VAL A 159 4.30 1.47 5.33
CA VAL A 159 5.20 0.71 4.45
C VAL A 159 4.49 -0.46 3.76
N ALA A 160 3.49 -1.07 4.41
CA ALA A 160 2.78 -2.23 3.88
C ALA A 160 1.31 -1.92 3.63
N ALA A 161 0.51 -1.68 4.67
CA ALA A 161 -0.96 -1.70 4.57
C ALA A 161 -1.53 -0.66 3.62
N MET A 162 -1.19 0.62 3.80
CA MET A 162 -1.68 1.68 2.91
C MET A 162 -1.08 1.58 1.49
N PRO A 163 0.25 1.51 1.30
CA PRO A 163 0.82 1.31 -0.04
C PRO A 163 0.22 0.15 -0.82
N LEU A 164 0.00 -1.00 -0.16
CA LEU A 164 -0.58 -2.19 -0.78
C LEU A 164 -2.02 -1.93 -1.23
N THR A 165 -2.82 -1.32 -0.36
CA THR A 165 -4.23 -1.01 -0.65
C THR A 165 -4.35 -0.05 -1.84
N PHE A 166 -3.55 1.02 -1.86
CA PHE A 166 -3.55 1.94 -3.00
C PHE A 166 -3.09 1.25 -4.28
N THR A 167 -2.02 0.45 -4.22
CA THR A 167 -1.49 -0.24 -5.41
C THR A 167 -2.52 -1.19 -5.99
N PHE A 168 -3.23 -1.95 -5.16
CA PHE A 168 -4.33 -2.81 -5.60
C PHE A 168 -5.45 -2.02 -6.27
N PHE A 169 -5.84 -0.88 -5.69
CA PHE A 169 -6.84 0.01 -6.29
C PHE A 169 -6.35 0.60 -7.62
N ALA A 170 -5.08 1.00 -7.70
CA ALA A 170 -4.46 1.56 -8.88
C ALA A 170 -4.42 0.57 -10.05
N ILE A 171 -4.26 -0.74 -9.79
CA ILE A 171 -4.33 -1.79 -10.81
C ILE A 171 -5.70 -1.77 -11.51
N PHE A 172 -6.81 -1.70 -10.76
CA PHE A 172 -8.14 -1.60 -11.38
C PHE A 172 -8.33 -0.29 -12.15
N TRP A 173 -7.85 0.83 -11.59
CA TRP A 173 -7.99 2.12 -12.22
C TRP A 173 -7.19 2.23 -13.51
N ASN A 174 -5.92 1.85 -13.48
CA ASN A 174 -5.03 1.88 -14.63
C ASN A 174 -5.40 0.83 -15.67
N GLY A 175 -5.68 -0.41 -15.25
CA GLY A 175 -6.18 -1.46 -16.13
C GLY A 175 -7.45 -1.08 -16.88
N ALA A 176 -8.38 -0.36 -16.24
CA ALA A 176 -9.58 0.14 -16.90
C ALA A 176 -9.29 1.22 -17.96
N VAL A 177 -8.28 2.06 -17.73
CA VAL A 177 -7.82 3.06 -18.71
C VAL A 177 -7.05 2.38 -19.84
N MET A 178 -6.24 1.36 -19.54
CA MET A 178 -5.48 0.57 -20.53
C MET A 178 -6.39 -0.09 -21.57
N VAL A 179 -7.54 -0.63 -21.16
CA VAL A 179 -8.49 -1.30 -22.07
C VAL A 179 -9.57 -0.38 -22.64
N ASP A 180 -9.48 0.93 -22.39
CA ASP A 180 -10.45 1.93 -22.82
C ASP A 180 -11.91 1.54 -22.48
N CYS A 181 -12.18 1.28 -21.21
CA CYS A 181 -13.40 0.61 -20.74
C CYS A 181 -14.72 1.42 -20.91
N HIS A 182 -15.27 1.44 -22.13
CA HIS A 182 -16.51 2.17 -22.45
C HIS A 182 -17.70 1.27 -22.83
N SER A 183 -17.42 0.04 -23.30
CA SER A 183 -18.41 -0.89 -23.84
C SER A 183 -19.27 -1.56 -22.76
N LEU A 184 -20.47 -2.04 -23.14
CA LEU A 184 -21.38 -2.76 -22.22
C LEU A 184 -20.72 -3.96 -21.52
N PRO A 185 -19.98 -4.85 -22.21
CA PRO A 185 -19.28 -5.95 -21.55
C PRO A 185 -18.26 -5.46 -20.50
N CYS A 186 -17.55 -4.37 -20.79
CA CYS A 186 -16.58 -3.83 -19.85
C CYS A 186 -17.25 -3.26 -18.60
N ARG A 187 -18.43 -2.65 -18.73
CA ARG A 187 -19.23 -2.17 -17.59
C ARG A 187 -19.73 -3.32 -16.71
N VAL A 188 -20.19 -4.42 -17.32
CA VAL A 188 -20.60 -5.64 -16.59
C VAL A 188 -19.42 -6.22 -15.84
N LEU A 189 -18.26 -6.35 -16.51
CA LEU A 189 -17.04 -6.84 -15.88
C LEU A 189 -16.59 -5.93 -14.74
N ALA A 190 -16.65 -4.60 -14.90
CA ALA A 190 -16.31 -3.64 -13.87
C ALA A 190 -17.20 -3.77 -12.61
N ASN A 191 -18.50 -3.96 -12.80
CA ASN A 191 -19.45 -4.20 -11.71
C ASN A 191 -19.17 -5.50 -10.93
N VAL A 192 -18.58 -6.51 -11.57
CA VAL A 192 -18.13 -7.74 -10.88
C VAL A 192 -16.78 -7.50 -10.21
N ALA A 193 -15.85 -6.88 -10.93
CA ALA A 193 -14.48 -6.64 -10.50
C ALA A 193 -14.39 -5.75 -9.25
N ILE A 194 -15.32 -4.81 -9.06
CA ILE A 194 -15.35 -3.94 -7.86
C ILE A 194 -15.49 -4.75 -6.56
N TRP A 195 -16.16 -5.90 -6.59
CA TRP A 195 -16.25 -6.79 -5.43
C TRP A 195 -14.91 -7.46 -5.09
N GLY A 196 -13.97 -7.50 -6.02
CA GLY A 196 -12.57 -7.86 -5.76
C GLY A 196 -11.92 -6.96 -4.72
N ILE A 197 -12.32 -5.68 -4.64
CA ILE A 197 -11.87 -4.73 -3.60
C ILE A 197 -12.38 -5.15 -2.22
N ALA A 198 -13.65 -5.56 -2.12
CA ALA A 198 -14.19 -6.11 -0.87
C ALA A 198 -13.53 -7.45 -0.49
N ALA A 199 -13.32 -8.34 -1.46
CA ALA A 199 -12.65 -9.62 -1.23
C ALA A 199 -11.21 -9.44 -0.75
N PHE A 200 -10.47 -8.51 -1.36
CA PHE A 200 -9.12 -8.12 -0.94
C PHE A 200 -9.10 -7.63 0.52
N ALA A 201 -9.94 -6.66 0.88
CA ALA A 201 -10.02 -6.18 2.25
C ALA A 201 -10.49 -7.27 3.22
N GLY A 202 -11.48 -8.08 2.82
CA GLY A 202 -11.99 -9.20 3.59
C GLY A 202 -10.91 -10.24 3.89
N PHE A 203 -10.04 -10.55 2.94
CA PHE A 203 -8.91 -11.45 3.16
C PHE A 203 -7.98 -10.94 4.27
N PHE A 204 -7.58 -9.67 4.24
CA PHE A 204 -6.70 -9.11 5.28
C PHE A 204 -7.39 -8.95 6.64
N LEU A 205 -8.68 -8.57 6.64
CA LEU A 205 -9.48 -8.47 7.86
C LEU A 205 -9.71 -9.84 8.52
N LEU A 206 -10.02 -10.88 7.75
CA LEU A 206 -10.35 -12.20 8.28
C LEU A 206 -9.10 -13.02 8.61
N ALA A 207 -8.09 -13.02 7.73
CA ALA A 207 -6.89 -13.84 7.92
C ALA A 207 -5.88 -13.20 8.89
N PHE A 208 -5.73 -11.87 8.86
CA PHE A 208 -4.71 -11.16 9.64
C PHE A 208 -5.28 -10.25 10.74
N LYS A 209 -6.61 -10.12 10.83
CA LYS A 209 -7.27 -9.15 11.73
C LYS A 209 -6.74 -7.72 11.52
N ASP A 210 -6.35 -7.40 10.29
CA ASP A 210 -5.77 -6.10 9.96
C ASP A 210 -6.86 -5.09 9.55
N TYR A 211 -7.30 -4.32 10.55
CA TYR A 211 -8.27 -3.24 10.34
C TYR A 211 -7.69 -2.03 9.58
N TYR A 212 -6.37 -1.89 9.44
CA TYR A 212 -5.77 -0.78 8.70
C TYR A 212 -6.01 -0.91 7.20
N VAL A 213 -5.80 -2.12 6.64
CA VAL A 213 -6.13 -2.40 5.23
C VAL A 213 -7.62 -2.19 4.99
N GLY A 214 -8.46 -2.61 5.92
CA GLY A 214 -9.91 -2.43 5.82
C GLY A 214 -10.35 -0.96 5.83
N PHE A 215 -9.84 -0.14 6.75
CA PHE A 215 -10.13 1.32 6.75
C PHE A 215 -9.56 2.03 5.53
N ALA A 216 -8.33 1.71 5.12
CA ALA A 216 -7.73 2.26 3.91
C ALA A 216 -8.56 1.92 2.67
N THR A 217 -9.03 0.68 2.58
CA THR A 217 -9.88 0.22 1.46
C THR A 217 -11.22 0.93 1.47
N SER A 218 -11.84 1.06 2.65
CA SER A 218 -13.10 1.77 2.81
C SER A 218 -12.98 3.23 2.34
N PHE A 219 -11.91 3.92 2.73
CA PHE A 219 -11.68 5.30 2.33
C PHE A 219 -11.50 5.45 0.81
N LEU A 220 -10.73 4.58 0.17
CA LEU A 220 -10.55 4.60 -1.30
C LEU A 220 -11.84 4.20 -2.04
N ALA A 221 -12.61 3.24 -1.51
CA ALA A 221 -13.92 2.86 -2.04
C ALA A 221 -14.93 4.01 -1.92
N ALA A 222 -14.88 4.79 -0.84
CA ALA A 222 -15.65 6.03 -0.71
C ALA A 222 -15.27 7.04 -1.81
N GLY A 223 -13.96 7.22 -2.04
CA GLY A 223 -13.43 8.06 -3.12
C GLY A 223 -13.89 7.61 -4.50
N LEU A 224 -13.93 6.29 -4.75
CA LEU A 224 -14.50 5.72 -5.97
C LEU A 224 -15.98 6.02 -6.11
N GLY A 225 -16.76 5.77 -5.05
CA GLY A 225 -18.20 6.02 -5.04
C GLY A 225 -18.54 7.47 -5.31
N VAL A 226 -17.83 8.40 -4.67
CA VAL A 226 -17.99 9.86 -4.90
C VAL A 226 -17.61 10.23 -6.34
N GLY A 227 -16.48 9.75 -6.85
CA GLY A 227 -16.05 10.02 -8.24
C GLY A 227 -17.08 9.55 -9.26
N GLN A 228 -17.60 8.34 -9.09
CA GLN A 228 -18.59 7.75 -9.99
C GLN A 228 -19.99 8.38 -9.83
N PHE A 229 -20.34 8.84 -8.62
CA PHE A 229 -21.61 9.52 -8.37
C PHE A 229 -21.73 10.84 -9.15
N PHE A 230 -20.64 11.62 -9.24
CA PHE A 230 -20.62 12.86 -10.01
C PHE A 230 -20.49 12.63 -11.52
N THR A 231 -19.77 11.59 -11.92
CA THR A 231 -19.54 11.27 -13.33
C THR A 231 -20.77 10.63 -13.99
N LYS A 232 -21.58 9.86 -13.23
CA LYS A 232 -22.79 9.14 -13.67
C LYS A 232 -22.62 8.26 -14.93
N ALA A 233 -21.39 7.95 -15.33
CA ALA A 233 -21.12 7.20 -16.56
C ALA A 233 -21.67 5.76 -16.51
N ILE A 234 -21.71 5.15 -15.32
CA ILE A 234 -22.13 3.75 -15.11
C ILE A 234 -23.06 3.66 -13.88
N ALA A 235 -24.32 3.35 -14.13
CA ALA A 235 -25.40 3.48 -13.15
C ALA A 235 -25.22 2.64 -11.87
N LEU A 236 -24.56 1.47 -11.94
CA LEU A 236 -24.40 0.53 -10.82
C LEU A 236 -23.03 0.60 -10.13
N GLN A 237 -22.10 1.40 -10.63
CA GLN A 237 -20.74 1.42 -10.09
C GLN A 237 -20.67 2.19 -8.75
N TRP A 238 -21.38 3.31 -8.64
CA TRP A 238 -21.37 4.15 -7.43
C TRP A 238 -22.07 3.47 -6.22
N PRO A 239 -23.22 2.77 -6.33
CA PRO A 239 -23.82 2.09 -5.18
C PRO A 239 -22.95 0.92 -4.73
N PHE A 240 -22.34 0.18 -5.67
CA PHE A 240 -21.44 -0.92 -5.32
C PHE A 240 -20.18 -0.41 -4.62
N ALA A 241 -19.60 0.71 -5.06
CA ALA A 241 -18.48 1.34 -4.37
C ALA A 241 -18.83 1.74 -2.93
N PHE A 242 -20.01 2.34 -2.70
CA PHE A 242 -20.47 2.66 -1.35
C PHE A 242 -20.81 1.43 -0.51
N ALA A 243 -21.33 0.35 -1.13
CA ALA A 243 -21.54 -0.92 -0.44
C ALA A 243 -20.21 -1.54 0.01
N VAL A 244 -19.20 -1.57 -0.87
CA VAL A 244 -17.83 -2.01 -0.53
C VAL A 244 -17.27 -1.16 0.60
N MET A 245 -17.39 0.17 0.53
CA MET A 245 -17.00 1.08 1.60
C MET A 245 -17.68 0.73 2.93
N ALA A 246 -19.01 0.56 2.95
CA ALA A 246 -19.76 0.29 4.17
C ALA A 246 -19.42 -1.07 4.78
N ILE A 247 -19.36 -2.12 3.95
CA ILE A 247 -19.01 -3.49 4.38
C ILE A 247 -17.60 -3.50 4.98
N THR A 248 -16.62 -2.94 4.27
CA THR A 248 -15.23 -2.91 4.75
C THR A 248 -15.07 -2.02 5.98
N PHE A 249 -15.80 -0.90 6.08
CA PHE A 249 -15.78 -0.03 7.26
C PHE A 249 -16.32 -0.74 8.50
N ILE A 250 -17.52 -1.33 8.40
CA ILE A 250 -18.17 -2.03 9.52
C ILE A 250 -17.33 -3.23 9.95
N ALA A 251 -16.82 -4.02 9.00
CA ALA A 251 -15.94 -5.14 9.30
C ALA A 251 -14.65 -4.68 9.99
N SER A 252 -14.06 -3.56 9.55
CA SER A 252 -12.88 -2.98 10.20
C SER A 252 -13.16 -2.52 11.61
N LEU A 253 -14.31 -1.86 11.85
CA LEU A 253 -14.72 -1.42 13.17
C LEU A 253 -14.94 -2.61 14.11
N ALA A 254 -15.57 -3.68 13.62
CA ALA A 254 -15.81 -4.91 14.36
C ALA A 254 -14.51 -5.60 14.79
N VAL A 255 -13.46 -5.55 13.95
CA VAL A 255 -12.13 -6.08 14.26
C VAL A 255 -11.33 -5.12 15.17
N ALA A 256 -11.52 -3.82 15.02
CA ALA A 256 -10.79 -2.79 15.77
C ALA A 256 -11.24 -2.67 17.24
N ILE A 257 -12.52 -2.92 17.55
CA ILE A 257 -13.05 -2.84 18.92
C ILE A 257 -12.71 -4.14 19.67
N PRO A 258 -11.88 -4.08 20.74
CA PRO A 258 -11.61 -5.24 21.57
C PRO A 258 -12.91 -5.67 22.29
N GLY A 259 -13.40 -6.87 22.00
CA GLY A 259 -14.55 -7.45 22.72
C GLY A 259 -15.66 -8.03 21.86
N ILE A 260 -15.80 -7.61 20.59
CA ILE A 260 -16.88 -8.11 19.72
C ILE A 260 -16.48 -9.42 18.98
N PHE A 261 -15.21 -9.56 18.57
CA PHE A 261 -14.71 -10.74 17.83
C PHE A 261 -13.44 -11.39 18.41
N GLY A 262 -13.32 -11.41 19.74
CA GLY A 262 -12.42 -12.35 20.43
C GLY A 262 -10.97 -11.93 20.59
N THR A 263 -10.66 -11.64 21.87
CA THR A 263 -9.47 -12.02 22.63
C THR A 263 -8.09 -11.50 22.18
N ASN A 264 -7.66 -10.43 22.86
CA ASN A 264 -6.30 -10.16 23.35
C ASN A 264 -5.10 -10.62 22.50
N ALA A 265 -4.86 -9.98 21.35
CA ALA A 265 -3.52 -10.00 20.74
C ALA A 265 -2.48 -9.20 21.56
N SER A 266 -2.91 -8.34 22.49
CA SER A 266 -2.01 -7.56 23.37
C SER A 266 -1.46 -8.34 24.57
N ASN A 267 -2.09 -9.44 24.98
CA ASN A 267 -1.62 -10.24 26.13
C ASN A 267 -0.87 -11.52 25.70
N ALA A 268 -0.96 -11.94 24.43
CA ALA A 268 -0.15 -13.04 23.90
C ALA A 268 1.33 -12.65 23.65
N ALA A 269 1.62 -11.35 23.53
CA ALA A 269 2.98 -10.83 23.39
C ALA A 269 3.74 -10.65 24.72
N HIS A 270 3.04 -10.67 25.86
CA HIS A 270 3.64 -10.62 27.21
C HIS A 270 3.67 -12.00 27.92
N GLY A 271 3.14 -13.05 27.29
CA GLY A 271 3.05 -14.41 27.85
C GLY A 271 4.01 -15.45 27.24
N ARG A 272 4.88 -15.06 26.31
CA ARG A 272 5.87 -15.95 25.69
C ARG A 272 7.32 -15.49 25.96
N SER A 273 7.60 -15.13 27.22
CA SER A 273 8.94 -15.26 27.80
C SER A 273 9.19 -16.75 28.11
N GLY A 274 9.27 -17.56 27.04
CA GLY A 274 9.45 -19.01 27.08
C GLY A 274 10.84 -19.48 26.64
N GLU A 275 11.79 -18.57 26.43
CA GLU A 275 13.20 -18.92 26.26
C GLU A 275 13.94 -18.60 27.56
N ARG A 276 13.62 -19.36 28.62
CA ARG A 276 14.58 -19.61 29.70
C ARG A 276 15.66 -20.52 29.11
N ALA A 277 16.76 -19.96 28.67
CA ALA A 277 18.01 -20.71 28.64
C ALA A 277 18.31 -21.17 30.08
N PRO A 278 18.55 -22.47 30.34
CA PRO A 278 18.97 -22.89 31.65
C PRO A 278 20.36 -22.30 31.91
N LEU A 279 20.46 -21.46 32.94
CA LEU A 279 21.74 -21.06 33.53
C LEU A 279 22.45 -22.34 33.97
N LEU A 280 23.61 -22.62 33.37
CA LEU A 280 24.58 -23.53 33.93
C LEU A 280 24.96 -22.96 35.31
N GLN A 281 24.48 -23.60 36.37
CA GLN A 281 25.06 -23.46 37.68
C GLN A 281 26.43 -24.15 37.62
N GLU A 282 27.50 -23.35 37.65
CA GLU A 282 28.81 -23.86 38.05
C GLU A 282 28.75 -24.07 39.56
N ASP A 283 28.46 -25.31 39.97
CA ASP A 283 28.68 -25.77 41.33
C ASP A 283 30.12 -26.30 41.43
N ALA A 284 30.93 -25.60 42.24
CA ALA A 284 32.15 -25.98 42.97
C ALA A 284 33.28 -26.75 42.25
#